data_AF-A0A2A8Q011-F1
#
_entry.id   AF-A0A2A8Q011-F1
#
_cell.length_a   1.000
_cell.length_b   1.000
_cell.length_c   1.000
_cell.angle_alpha   90.00
_cell.angle_beta   90.00
_cell.angle_gamma   90.00
#
_symmetry.space_group_name_H-M   'P 1'
#
loop_
_entity.id
_entity.type
_entity.pdbx_description
1 polymer ?
#
loop_
_entity_poly.entity_id
_entity_poly.type
_entity_poly.pdbx_seq_one_letter_code
_entity_poly.pdbx_strand_id
1 'polypeptide(L)'
;MNLTSIVKQDVMLELRQGNTEVLKGLPPVLAMRYGLALQHEAGNYIEKLPVNDIELTKAMINKLQDSGVKERLIKEIEAEEKAHADKVAIAKQITQEVTGE
;
A
#
# COMPACT_ATOMS: atom_id res chain seq x y z
N MET A 1 12.34 19.50 0.69
CA MET A 1 13.78 19.47 0.30
C MET A 1 13.89 20.10 -1.09
N ASN A 2 14.79 21.06 -1.30
CA ASN A 2 14.92 21.74 -2.59
C ASN A 2 15.83 20.90 -3.52
N LEU A 3 15.25 19.90 -4.19
CA LEU A 3 15.98 18.91 -5.00
C LEU A 3 16.62 19.52 -6.27
N THR A 4 16.18 20.71 -6.67
CA THR A 4 16.61 21.44 -7.87
C THR A 4 18.08 21.89 -7.84
N SER A 5 18.72 21.95 -6.66
CA SER A 5 20.15 22.27 -6.55
C SER A 5 21.09 21.07 -6.76
N ILE A 6 20.55 19.85 -6.82
CA ILE A 6 21.33 18.59 -6.85
C ILE A 6 21.36 17.96 -8.25
N VAL A 7 20.41 18.32 -9.12
CA VAL A 7 20.27 17.79 -10.49
C VAL A 7 20.82 18.76 -11.53
N LYS A 8 21.52 18.24 -12.55
CA LYS A 8 22.05 19.05 -13.65
C LYS A 8 20.90 19.57 -14.51
N GLN A 9 20.89 20.88 -14.77
CA GLN A 9 19.82 21.52 -15.53
C GLN A 9 19.79 21.07 -17.00
N ASP A 10 20.94 20.79 -17.61
CA ASP A 10 21.02 20.30 -18.99
C ASP A 10 20.34 18.93 -19.15
N VAL A 11 20.51 18.04 -18.16
CA VAL A 11 19.85 16.73 -18.12
C VAL A 11 18.34 16.90 -17.91
N MET A 12 17.93 17.81 -17.03
CA MET A 12 16.51 18.12 -16.83
C MET A 12 15.85 18.69 -18.10
N LEU A 13 16.56 19.49 -18.90
CA LEU A 13 16.05 20.05 -20.15
C LEU A 13 15.72 18.95 -21.17
N GLU A 14 16.65 18.02 -21.38
CA GLU A 14 16.47 16.86 -22.26
C GLU A 14 15.33 15.95 -21.77
N LEU A 15 15.23 15.75 -20.45
CA LEU A 15 14.16 14.94 -19.86
C LEU A 15 12.78 15.57 -20.04
N ARG A 16 12.64 16.89 -19.95
CA ARG A 16 11.38 17.60 -20.27
C ARG A 16 10.96 17.42 -21.72
N GLN A 17 11.94 17.24 -22.62
CA GLN A 17 11.71 16.95 -24.04
C GLN A 17 11.41 15.47 -24.30
N GLY A 18 11.42 14.62 -23.26
CA GLY A 18 11.16 13.19 -23.36
C GLY A 18 12.38 12.34 -23.73
N ASN A 19 13.57 12.93 -23.80
CA ASN A 19 14.79 12.20 -24.11
C ASN A 19 15.29 11.47 -22.85
N THR A 20 15.03 10.16 -22.76
CA THR A 20 15.48 9.31 -21.64
C THR A 20 16.88 8.73 -21.83
N GLU A 21 17.51 8.94 -22.99
CA GLU A 21 18.87 8.45 -23.28
C GLU A 21 19.90 9.06 -22.32
N VAL A 22 19.66 10.29 -21.85
CA VAL A 22 20.51 10.99 -20.87
C VAL A 22 20.55 10.29 -19.50
N LEU A 23 19.63 9.36 -19.23
CA LEU A 23 19.64 8.54 -18.02
C LEU A 23 20.44 7.24 -18.17
N LYS A 24 20.77 6.83 -19.40
CA LYS A 24 21.51 5.60 -19.64
C LYS A 24 22.92 5.71 -19.08
N GLY A 25 23.34 4.68 -18.35
CA GLY A 25 24.64 4.64 -17.68
C GLY A 25 24.71 5.45 -16.38
N LEU A 26 23.65 6.15 -15.98
CA LEU A 26 23.61 6.78 -14.66
C LEU A 26 23.36 5.73 -13.56
N PRO A 27 23.92 5.92 -12.35
CA PRO A 27 23.56 5.12 -11.20
C PRO A 27 22.04 5.18 -10.93
N PRO A 28 21.38 4.07 -10.55
CA PRO A 28 19.92 4.03 -10.34
C PRO A 28 19.42 5.10 -9.36
N VAL A 29 20.19 5.38 -8.31
CA VAL A 29 19.89 6.43 -7.33
C VAL A 29 19.82 7.81 -7.97
N LEU A 30 20.66 8.07 -8.97
CA LEU A 30 20.70 9.36 -9.66
C LEU A 30 19.55 9.49 -10.65
N ALA A 31 19.24 8.44 -11.41
CA ALA A 31 18.08 8.40 -12.30
C ALA A 31 16.77 8.63 -11.53
N MET A 32 16.63 8.02 -10.35
CA MET A 32 15.48 8.24 -9.46
C MET A 32 15.37 9.69 -9.00
N ARG A 33 16.49 10.35 -8.66
CA ARG A 33 16.49 11.77 -8.27
C ARG A 33 16.00 12.69 -9.40
N TYR A 34 16.40 12.42 -10.65
CA TYR A 34 15.89 13.15 -11.80
C TYR A 34 14.38 12.92 -12.00
N GLY A 35 13.90 11.68 -11.85
CA GLY A 35 12.47 11.37 -11.90
C GLY A 35 11.64 12.12 -10.83
N LEU A 36 12.13 12.14 -9.59
CA LEU A 36 11.49 12.88 -8.49
C LEU A 36 11.51 14.39 -8.71
N ALA A 37 12.59 14.93 -9.29
CA ALA A 37 12.68 16.35 -9.63
C ALA A 37 11.66 16.75 -10.70
N LEU A 38 11.45 15.91 -11.73
CA LEU A 38 10.42 16.12 -12.74
C LEU A 38 9.00 16.07 -12.15
N GLN A 39 8.74 15.11 -11.26
CA GLN A 39 7.43 15.01 -10.58
C GLN A 39 7.15 16.23 -9.70
N HIS A 40 8.17 16.74 -9.01
CA HIS A 40 8.05 17.95 -8.21
C HIS A 40 7.80 19.20 -9.07
N GLU A 41 8.45 19.31 -10.24
CA GLU A 41 8.21 20.40 -11.20
C GLU A 41 6.80 20.34 -11.80
N ALA A 42 6.28 19.13 -12.05
CA ALA A 42 4.91 18.90 -12.51
C ALA A 42 3.84 19.08 -11.40
N GLY A 43 4.22 19.60 -10.23
CA GLY A 43 3.30 19.91 -9.14
C GLY A 43 2.78 18.68 -8.38
N ASN A 44 3.56 17.60 -8.31
CA ASN A 44 3.13 16.30 -7.80
C ASN A 44 1.85 15.83 -8.49
N TYR A 45 1.87 15.75 -9.82
CA TYR A 45 0.76 15.19 -10.59
C TYR A 45 0.40 13.80 -10.06
N ILE A 46 -0.68 13.73 -9.30
CA ILE A 46 -1.32 12.48 -8.91
C ILE A 46 -2.18 12.12 -10.11
N GLU A 47 -1.76 11.09 -10.83
CA GLU A 47 -2.59 10.47 -11.86
C GLU A 47 -3.96 10.19 -11.24
N LYS A 48 -5.00 10.84 -11.76
CA LYS A 48 -6.36 10.57 -11.30
C LYS A 48 -6.63 9.10 -11.60
N LEU A 49 -6.67 8.29 -10.55
CA LEU A 49 -7.11 6.91 -10.66
C LEU A 49 -8.46 6.90 -11.40
N PRO A 50 -8.66 5.98 -12.36
CA PRO A 50 -9.92 5.89 -13.10
C PRO A 50 -11.11 5.56 -12.18
N VAL A 51 -10.85 5.19 -10.93
CA VAL A 51 -11.84 4.88 -9.91
C VAL A 51 -11.99 6.07 -8.98
N ASN A 52 -13.19 6.65 -8.96
CA ASN A 52 -13.56 7.70 -8.03
C ASN A 52 -13.75 7.10 -6.62
N ASP A 53 -13.09 7.66 -5.61
CA ASP A 53 -13.19 7.21 -4.21
C ASP A 53 -14.64 7.13 -3.70
N ILE A 54 -15.51 8.00 -4.20
CA ILE A 54 -16.93 8.02 -3.86
C ILE A 54 -17.63 6.76 -4.41
N GLU A 55 -17.28 6.32 -5.61
CA GLU A 55 -17.86 5.14 -6.24
C GLU A 55 -17.34 3.86 -5.60
N LEU A 56 -16.05 3.83 -5.27
CA LEU A 56 -15.45 2.74 -4.52
C LEU A 56 -16.15 2.56 -3.16
N THR A 57 -16.33 3.64 -2.42
CA THR A 57 -16.98 3.62 -1.10
C THR A 57 -18.43 3.12 -1.20
N LYS A 58 -19.19 3.59 -2.20
CA LYS A 58 -20.56 3.11 -2.44
C LYS A 58 -20.60 1.63 -2.79
N ALA A 59 -19.70 1.15 -3.65
CA ALA A 59 -19.63 -0.25 -4.02
C ALA A 59 -19.27 -1.15 -2.82
N MET A 60 -18.36 -0.71 -1.95
CA MET A 60 -18.02 -1.42 -0.71
C MET A 60 -19.19 -1.49 0.26
N ILE A 61 -19.90 -0.38 0.48
CA ILE A 61 -21.10 -0.35 1.35
C ILE A 61 -22.18 -1.29 0.81
N ASN A 62 -22.46 -1.25 -0.49
CA ASN A 62 -23.44 -2.15 -1.11
C ASN A 62 -23.05 -3.62 -0.96
N LYS A 63 -21.75 -3.96 -1.05
CA LYS A 63 -21.28 -5.32 -0.79
C LYS A 63 -21.40 -5.74 0.67
N LEU A 64 -21.27 -4.83 1.62
CA LEU A 64 -21.47 -5.12 3.04
C LEU A 64 -22.95 -5.25 3.42
N GLN A 65 -23.83 -4.58 2.67
CA GLN A 65 -25.28 -4.72 2.79
C GLN A 65 -25.82 -5.99 2.14
N ASP A 66 -25.06 -6.61 1.23
CA ASP A 66 -25.38 -7.92 0.67
C ASP A 66 -25.44 -8.95 1.80
N SER A 67 -26.61 -9.58 1.98
CA SER A 67 -26.85 -10.55 3.05
C SER A 67 -25.82 -11.68 2.99
N GLY A 68 -25.49 -12.19 1.80
CA GLY A 68 -24.57 -13.32 1.65
C GLY A 68 -23.17 -13.02 2.18
N VAL A 69 -22.72 -11.76 2.12
CA VAL A 69 -21.45 -11.33 2.72
C VAL A 69 -21.56 -11.28 4.24
N LYS A 70 -22.67 -10.76 4.77
CA LYS A 70 -22.94 -10.73 6.21
C LYS A 70 -22.99 -12.14 6.81
N GLU A 71 -23.70 -13.08 6.20
CA GLU A 71 -23.78 -14.46 6.68
C GLU A 71 -22.43 -15.18 6.64
N ARG A 72 -21.60 -14.91 5.61
CA ARG A 72 -20.23 -15.45 5.55
C ARG A 72 -19.35 -14.88 6.66
N LEU A 73 -19.40 -13.56 6.88
CA LEU A 73 -18.62 -12.91 7.94
C LEU A 73 -19.01 -13.41 9.32
N ILE A 74 -20.30 -13.63 9.59
CA ILE A 74 -20.75 -14.20 10.87
C ILE A 74 -20.15 -15.60 11.07
N LYS A 75 -20.19 -16.47 10.05
CA LYS A 75 -19.61 -17.81 10.14
C LYS A 75 -18.09 -17.82 10.34
N GLU A 76 -17.39 -16.89 9.68
CA GLU A 76 -15.93 -16.73 9.86
C GLU A 76 -15.59 -16.28 11.28
N ILE A 77 -16.34 -15.32 11.84
CA ILE A 77 -16.17 -14.85 13.22
C ILE A 77 -16.42 -15.99 14.22
N GLU A 78 -17.52 -16.74 14.07
CA GLU A 78 -17.83 -17.87 14.96
C GLU A 78 -16.75 -18.98 14.89
N ALA A 79 -16.22 -19.25 13.70
CA ALA A 79 -15.15 -20.23 13.52
C ALA A 79 -13.83 -19.76 14.17
N GLU A 80 -13.51 -18.47 14.05
CA GLU A 80 -12.31 -17.88 14.64
C GLU A 80 -12.41 -17.80 16.18
N GLU A 81 -13.56 -17.43 16.73
CA GLU A 81 -13.81 -17.45 18.17
C GLU A 81 -13.64 -18.86 18.76
N LYS A 82 -14.18 -19.88 18.08
CA LYS A 82 -14.00 -21.28 18.49
C LYS A 82 -12.52 -21.69 18.46
N ALA A 83 -11.81 -21.38 17.38
CA ALA A 83 -10.40 -21.69 17.26
C ALA A 83 -9.55 -20.94 18.32
N HIS A 84 -9.94 -19.71 18.68
CA HIS A 84 -9.30 -18.97 19.75
C HIS A 84 -9.55 -19.61 21.12
N ALA A 85 -10.79 -20.02 21.41
CA ALA A 85 -11.13 -20.74 22.64
C ALA A 85 -10.33 -22.05 22.79
N ASP A 86 -10.19 -22.81 21.71
CA ASP A 86 -9.38 -24.04 21.70
C ASP A 86 -7.90 -23.75 21.99
N LYS A 87 -7.34 -22.69 21.38
CA LYS A 87 -5.95 -22.25 21.65
C LYS A 87 -5.76 -21.82 23.11
N VAL A 88 -6.72 -21.10 23.69
CA VAL A 88 -6.68 -20.68 25.09
C VAL A 88 -6.75 -21.89 26.03
N ALA A 89 -7.60 -22.88 25.71
CA ALA A 89 -7.69 -24.12 26.49
C ALA A 89 -6.38 -24.92 26.46
N ILE A 90 -5.76 -25.06 25.29
CA ILE A 90 -4.46 -25.71 25.11
C ILE A 90 -3.38 -24.95 25.90
N ALA A 91 -3.33 -23.62 25.78
CA ALA A 91 -2.37 -22.80 26.52
C ALA A 91 -2.53 -22.98 28.04
N LYS A 92 -3.77 -23.04 28.53
CA LYS A 92 -4.07 -23.27 29.94
C LYS A 92 -3.59 -24.64 30.43
N GLN A 93 -3.80 -25.70 29.64
CA GLN A 93 -3.30 -27.04 29.95
C GLN A 93 -1.77 -27.08 29.98
N ILE A 94 -1.11 -26.49 28.99
CA ILE A 94 0.36 -26.40 28.94
C ILE A 94 0.89 -25.65 30.17
N THR A 95 0.26 -24.53 30.57
CA THR A 95 0.68 -23.82 31.78
C THR A 95 0.55 -24.70 33.02
N GLN A 96 -0.55 -25.44 33.19
CA GLN A 96 -0.74 -26.34 34.34
C GLN A 96 0.31 -27.48 34.36
N GLU A 97 0.58 -28.11 33.22
CA GLU A 97 1.61 -29.15 33.11
C GLU A 97 3.02 -28.63 33.38
N VAL A 98 3.34 -27.39 32.99
CA VAL A 98 4.67 -26.80 33.13
C VAL A 98 4.90 -26.21 34.53
N THR A 99 3.87 -25.65 35.18
CA THR A 99 4.01 -25.02 36.51
C THR A 99 3.64 -25.95 37.68
N GLY A 100 2.98 -27.08 37.43
CA GLY A 100 2.70 -28.10 38.45
C GLY A 100 1.66 -27.72 39.51
N GLU A 101 0.79 -26.75 39.20
CA GLU A 101 -0.44 -26.45 39.98
C GLU A 101 -1.66 -27.19 39.42
#